data_AF-A0A450V325-F1
#
_entry.id   AF-A0A450V325-F1
#
_cell.length_a   1.000
_cell.length_b   1.000
_cell.length_c   1.000
_cell.angle_alpha   90.00
_cell.angle_beta   90.00
_cell.angle_gamma   90.00
#
_symmetry.space_group_name_H-M   'P 1'
#
loop_
_entity.id
_entity.type
_entity.pdbx_description
1 polymer ?
#
loop_
_entity_poly.entity_id
_entity_poly.type
_entity_poly.pdbx_seq_one_letter_code
_entity_poly.pdbx_strand_id
1 'polypeptide(L)'
;MAVGGFINASVSPREAFQVAVLKGAVGVMMVHNHADNVLMPSEADKDVTDRFIQAGRILQIDVMDHLIITTQTFLSFAVNGLMDELKKNLKFVPPYEIAERLEEVKQNGLEWGRRKGIREGEEKGRKEVARALLGKGMDINEISEVSGLSEETIRKLAGR
;
A
#
# COMPACT_ATOMS: atom_id res chain seq x y z
N MET A 1 -30.50 -0.67 10.36
CA MET A 1 -30.81 -1.81 9.48
C MET A 1 -31.60 -1.26 8.31
N ALA A 2 -31.17 -1.49 7.08
CA ALA A 2 -31.99 -1.22 5.91
C ALA A 2 -32.58 -2.53 5.42
N VAL A 3 -33.88 -2.56 5.18
CA VAL A 3 -34.57 -3.67 4.54
C VAL A 3 -34.95 -3.18 3.16
N GLY A 4 -34.20 -3.60 2.14
CA GLY A 4 -34.47 -3.29 0.74
C GLY A 4 -34.44 -4.58 -0.07
N GLY A 5 -35.56 -4.95 -0.66
CA GLY A 5 -35.62 -6.03 -1.64
C GLY A 5 -35.04 -5.57 -2.97
N PHE A 6 -34.15 -6.38 -3.55
CA PHE A 6 -33.74 -6.42 -4.97
C PHE A 6 -33.31 -5.12 -5.70
N ILE A 7 -33.36 -3.94 -5.07
CA ILE A 7 -33.01 -2.65 -5.68
C ILE A 7 -32.42 -1.75 -4.60
N ASN A 8 -31.10 -1.56 -4.65
CA ASN A 8 -30.32 -0.49 -4.02
C ASN A 8 -30.88 0.03 -2.69
N ALA A 9 -30.69 -0.75 -1.61
CA ALA A 9 -30.74 -0.17 -0.28
C ALA A 9 -29.56 0.79 -0.12
N SER A 10 -29.75 2.07 -0.48
CA SER A 10 -28.76 3.12 -0.35
C SER A 10 -28.61 3.51 1.13
N VAL A 11 -27.95 2.66 1.92
CA VAL A 11 -27.67 2.96 3.32
C VAL A 11 -26.59 4.03 3.38
N SER A 12 -26.90 5.17 3.99
CA SER A 12 -25.89 6.19 4.21
C SER A 12 -24.97 5.80 5.37
N PRO A 13 -23.65 6.05 5.28
CA PRO A 13 -22.76 5.87 6.43
C PRO A 13 -23.22 6.63 7.67
N ARG A 14 -23.80 7.83 7.48
CA ARG A 14 -24.34 8.65 8.58
C ARG A 14 -25.35 7.89 9.43
N GLU A 15 -26.32 7.23 8.80
CA GLU A 15 -27.35 6.48 9.52
C GLU A 15 -26.80 5.17 10.09
N ALA A 16 -25.95 4.49 9.33
CA ALA A 16 -25.40 3.21 9.76
C ALA A 16 -24.44 3.33 10.96
N PHE A 17 -23.59 4.36 11.00
CA PHE A 17 -22.66 4.58 12.10
C PHE A 17 -23.32 5.21 13.33
N GLN A 18 -24.56 5.73 13.24
CA GLN A 18 -25.24 6.34 14.39
C GLN A 18 -25.26 5.40 15.60
N VAL A 19 -25.65 4.14 15.39
CA VAL A 19 -25.70 3.14 16.47
C VAL A 19 -24.31 2.77 16.94
N ALA A 20 -23.34 2.63 16.02
CA ALA A 20 -21.96 2.30 16.36
C ALA A 20 -21.34 3.36 17.29
N VAL A 21 -21.52 4.65 16.96
CA VAL A 21 -21.07 5.77 17.79
C VAL A 21 -21.78 5.77 19.14
N LEU A 22 -23.11 5.64 19.18
CA LEU A 22 -23.87 5.62 20.43
C LEU A 22 -23.52 4.45 21.36
N LYS A 23 -23.01 3.36 20.79
CA LYS A 23 -22.58 2.18 21.54
C LYS A 23 -21.08 2.16 21.84
N GLY A 24 -20.32 3.16 21.42
CA GLY A 24 -18.87 3.19 21.58
C GLY A 24 -18.17 2.02 20.88
N ALA A 25 -18.70 1.59 19.73
CA ALA A 25 -18.14 0.48 18.97
C ALA A 25 -16.77 0.85 18.40
N VAL A 26 -15.79 -0.05 18.56
CA VAL A 26 -14.45 0.10 17.96
C VAL A 26 -14.40 -0.32 16.49
N GLY A 27 -15.44 -1.01 16.03
CA GLY A 27 -15.58 -1.38 14.62
C GLY A 27 -16.95 -2.01 14.32
N VAL A 28 -17.18 -2.22 13.03
CA VAL A 28 -18.43 -2.73 12.46
C VAL A 28 -18.12 -3.73 11.34
N MET A 29 -19.07 -4.62 11.09
CA MET A 29 -19.09 -5.47 9.89
C MET A 29 -20.36 -5.20 9.10
N MET A 30 -20.23 -5.18 7.78
CA MET A 30 -21.35 -5.06 6.86
C MET A 30 -21.80 -6.44 6.42
N VAL A 31 -23.10 -6.65 6.28
CA VAL A 31 -23.67 -7.91 5.80
C VAL A 31 -24.86 -7.61 4.90
N HIS A 32 -24.88 -8.18 3.70
CA HIS A 32 -26.09 -8.19 2.86
C HIS A 32 -26.27 -9.54 2.16
N ASN A 33 -27.51 -9.76 1.72
CA ASN A 33 -27.93 -11.02 1.11
C ASN A 33 -27.99 -10.88 -0.42
N HIS A 34 -27.41 -11.84 -1.13
CA HIS A 34 -27.64 -12.05 -2.56
C HIS A 34 -28.69 -13.16 -2.75
N ALA A 35 -29.94 -12.75 -2.97
CA ALA A 35 -31.08 -13.65 -3.09
C ALA A 35 -31.07 -14.49 -4.40
N ASP A 36 -30.25 -14.11 -5.37
CA ASP A 36 -29.98 -14.86 -6.61
C ASP A 36 -28.96 -16.00 -6.41
N ASN A 37 -28.46 -16.20 -5.18
CA ASN A 37 -27.42 -17.15 -4.80
C ASN A 37 -26.08 -16.95 -5.54
N VAL A 38 -25.83 -15.77 -6.10
CA VAL A 38 -24.54 -15.43 -6.72
C VAL A 38 -23.67 -14.71 -5.70
N LEU A 39 -22.52 -15.28 -5.33
CA LEU A 39 -21.61 -14.65 -4.35
C LEU A 39 -20.71 -13.56 -4.94
N MET A 40 -20.75 -13.33 -6.25
CA MET A 40 -19.88 -12.35 -6.90
C MET A 40 -20.25 -10.93 -6.46
N PRO A 41 -19.31 -10.18 -5.84
CA PRO A 41 -19.57 -8.79 -5.46
C PRO A 41 -19.82 -7.92 -6.68
N SER A 42 -20.88 -7.13 -6.63
CA SER A 42 -21.15 -6.10 -7.63
C SER A 42 -20.27 -4.86 -7.42
N GLU A 43 -20.18 -4.01 -8.43
CA GLU A 43 -19.52 -2.71 -8.29
C GLU A 43 -20.22 -1.80 -7.27
N ALA A 44 -21.54 -1.96 -7.10
CA ALA A 44 -22.29 -1.24 -6.07
C ALA A 44 -21.88 -1.69 -4.67
N ASP A 45 -21.65 -3.00 -4.46
CA ASP A 45 -21.18 -3.51 -3.17
C ASP A 45 -19.81 -2.92 -2.82
N LYS A 46 -18.87 -2.93 -3.78
CA LYS A 46 -17.55 -2.34 -3.62
C LYS A 46 -17.61 -0.84 -3.34
N ASP A 47 -18.45 -0.10 -4.07
CA ASP A 47 -18.62 1.35 -3.90
C ASP A 47 -19.14 1.71 -2.51
N VAL A 48 -20.19 1.02 -2.05
CA VAL A 48 -20.74 1.23 -0.70
C VAL A 48 -19.70 0.87 0.35
N THR A 49 -18.99 -0.26 0.18
CA THR A 49 -17.93 -0.68 1.12
C THR A 49 -16.83 0.35 1.24
N ASP A 50 -16.31 0.87 0.12
CA ASP A 50 -15.28 1.90 0.10
C ASP A 50 -15.74 3.16 0.84
N ARG A 51 -16.95 3.63 0.53
CA ARG A 51 -17.54 4.78 1.21
C ARG A 51 -17.65 4.59 2.72
N PHE A 52 -18.01 3.39 3.17
CA PHE A 52 -18.07 3.04 4.58
C PHE A 52 -16.69 2.96 5.22
N ILE A 53 -15.69 2.39 4.54
CA ILE A 53 -14.29 2.38 5.01
C ILE A 53 -13.79 3.80 5.24
N GLN A 54 -14.01 4.72 4.28
CA GLN A 54 -13.56 6.11 4.44
C GLN A 54 -14.31 6.84 5.56
N ALA A 55 -15.62 6.62 5.70
CA ALA A 55 -16.39 7.19 6.80
C ALA A 55 -15.95 6.64 8.18
N GLY A 56 -15.69 5.33 8.26
CA GLY A 56 -15.20 4.67 9.46
C GLY A 56 -13.84 5.20 9.91
N ARG A 57 -12.94 5.52 8.97
CA ARG A 57 -11.64 6.17 9.26
C ARG A 57 -11.82 7.50 9.98
N ILE A 58 -12.72 8.36 9.48
CA ILE A 58 -12.99 9.68 10.08
C ILE A 58 -13.58 9.52 11.48
N LEU A 59 -14.47 8.53 11.66
CA LEU A 59 -15.13 8.26 12.94
C LEU A 59 -14.27 7.45 13.92
N GLN A 60 -13.11 6.95 13.49
CA GLN A 60 -12.29 5.99 14.22
C GLN A 60 -13.05 4.70 14.61
N ILE A 61 -13.89 4.23 13.69
CA ILE A 61 -14.65 2.97 13.79
C ILE A 61 -14.28 2.11 12.59
N ASP A 62 -13.52 1.04 12.81
CA ASP A 62 -13.02 0.22 11.70
C ASP A 62 -14.15 -0.56 11.02
N VAL A 63 -14.17 -0.56 9.69
CA VAL A 63 -15.03 -1.47 8.91
C VAL A 63 -14.22 -2.73 8.70
N MET A 64 -14.47 -3.73 9.53
CA MET A 64 -13.63 -4.92 9.64
C MET A 64 -13.79 -5.86 8.45
N ASP A 65 -15.02 -6.05 7.99
CA ASP A 65 -15.35 -6.92 6.86
C ASP A 65 -16.69 -6.55 6.23
N HIS A 66 -16.90 -7.04 5.01
CA HIS A 66 -18.18 -7.05 4.33
C HIS A 66 -18.50 -8.47 3.87
N LEU A 67 -19.60 -9.01 4.40
CA LEU A 67 -20.08 -10.35 4.10
C LEU A 67 -21.24 -10.31 3.10
N ILE A 68 -21.08 -10.97 1.96
CA ILE A 68 -22.19 -11.32 1.08
C ILE A 68 -22.64 -12.72 1.46
N ILE A 69 -23.88 -12.87 1.92
CA ILE A 69 -24.43 -14.15 2.34
C ILE A 69 -25.46 -14.68 1.34
N THR A 70 -25.54 -16.00 1.20
CA THR A 70 -26.60 -16.71 0.49
C THR A 70 -27.19 -17.78 1.42
N THR A 71 -28.12 -18.59 0.93
CA THR A 71 -28.74 -19.67 1.70
C THR A 71 -27.76 -20.78 2.10
N GLN A 72 -26.66 -20.97 1.35
CA GLN A 72 -25.75 -22.11 1.53
C GLN A 72 -24.34 -21.70 1.95
N THR A 73 -23.93 -20.46 1.66
CA THR A 73 -22.53 -20.03 1.78
C THR A 73 -22.42 -18.50 1.85
N PHE A 74 -21.22 -17.99 2.09
CA PHE A 74 -20.91 -16.58 2.13
C PHE A 74 -19.58 -16.26 1.46
N LEU A 75 -19.39 -14.99 1.08
CA LEU A 75 -18.12 -14.42 0.67
C LEU A 75 -17.74 -13.32 1.67
N SER A 76 -16.50 -13.36 2.15
CA SER A 76 -15.89 -12.30 2.96
C SER A 76 -14.97 -11.45 2.09
N PHE A 77 -15.17 -10.14 2.09
CA PHE A 77 -14.30 -9.20 1.39
C PHE A 77 -12.89 -9.22 1.99
N ALA A 78 -12.76 -9.42 3.30
CA ALA A 78 -11.46 -9.53 3.96
C ALA A 78 -10.70 -10.77 3.48
N VAL A 79 -11.35 -11.94 3.47
CA VAL A 79 -10.72 -13.19 3.03
C VAL A 79 -10.38 -13.16 1.53
N ASN A 80 -11.23 -12.52 0.72
CA ASN A 80 -10.99 -12.39 -0.73
C ASN A 80 -9.98 -11.29 -1.10
N GLY A 81 -9.54 -10.47 -0.13
CA GLY A 81 -8.57 -9.38 -0.35
C GLY A 81 -9.16 -8.06 -0.82
N LEU A 82 -10.48 -7.98 -1.02
CA LEU A 82 -11.18 -6.76 -1.44
C LEU A 82 -11.09 -5.65 -0.38
N MET A 83 -11.05 -5.99 0.91
CA MET A 83 -10.88 -4.97 1.96
C MET A 83 -9.56 -4.20 1.80
N ASP A 84 -8.47 -4.88 1.49
CA ASP A 84 -7.15 -4.26 1.33
C ASP A 84 -7.06 -3.42 0.06
N GLU A 85 -7.75 -3.83 -1.01
CA GLU A 85 -7.89 -3.06 -2.24
C GLU A 85 -8.66 -1.76 -1.98
N LEU A 86 -9.86 -1.87 -1.39
CA LEU A 86 -10.73 -0.71 -1.15
C LEU A 86 -10.15 0.25 -0.12
N LYS A 87 -9.42 -0.24 0.89
CA LYS A 87 -8.67 0.62 1.83
C LYS A 87 -7.66 1.53 1.13
N LYS A 88 -7.11 1.14 -0.02
CA LYS A 88 -6.15 1.96 -0.79
C LYS A 88 -6.84 2.93 -1.75
N ASN A 89 -8.14 2.79 -1.97
CA ASN A 89 -8.87 3.64 -2.89
C ASN A 89 -8.90 5.10 -2.39
N LEU A 90 -8.86 6.03 -3.34
CA LEU A 90 -8.89 7.48 -3.08
C LEU A 90 -10.24 8.11 -3.42
N LYS A 91 -11.18 7.34 -3.99
CA LYS A 91 -12.46 7.84 -4.52
C LYS A 91 -13.26 8.69 -3.52
N PHE A 92 -13.31 8.26 -2.26
CA PHE A 92 -14.05 8.96 -1.20
C PHE A 92 -13.13 9.60 -0.14
N VAL A 93 -11.83 9.72 -0.43
CA VAL A 93 -10.87 10.35 0.49
C VAL A 93 -10.92 11.88 0.28
N PRO A 94 -11.03 12.68 1.35
CA PRO A 94 -10.99 14.13 1.22
C PRO A 94 -9.68 14.63 0.57
N PRO A 95 -9.72 15.66 -0.30
CA PRO A 95 -8.53 16.11 -1.04
C PRO A 95 -7.33 16.51 -0.16
N TYR A 96 -7.58 17.06 1.03
CA TYR A 96 -6.51 17.44 1.96
C TYR A 96 -5.72 16.23 2.48
N GLU A 97 -6.40 15.11 2.73
CA GLU A 97 -5.77 13.87 3.20
C GLU A 97 -4.97 13.21 2.06
N ILE A 98 -5.44 13.33 0.82
CA ILE A 98 -4.66 12.90 -0.36
C ILE A 98 -3.39 13.73 -0.49
N ALA A 99 -3.49 15.06 -0.33
CA ALA A 99 -2.33 15.95 -0.41
C ALA A 99 -1.28 15.61 0.64
N GLU A 100 -1.70 15.38 1.90
CA GLU A 100 -0.82 14.97 2.99
C GLU A 100 -0.10 13.63 2.69
N ARG A 101 -0.83 12.61 2.23
CA ARG A 101 -0.24 11.32 1.80
C ARG A 101 0.78 11.50 0.68
N LEU A 102 0.52 12.39 -0.28
CA LEU A 102 1.43 12.66 -1.40
C LEU A 102 2.70 13.39 -0.96
N GLU A 103 2.61 14.31 0.01
CA GLU A 103 3.77 14.98 0.57
C GLU A 103 4.70 13.99 1.28
N GLU A 104 4.13 13.08 2.07
CA GLU A 104 4.89 12.00 2.73
C GLU A 104 5.59 11.10 1.71
N VAL A 105 4.85 10.61 0.70
CA VAL A 105 5.40 9.79 -0.38
C VAL A 105 6.52 10.53 -1.13
N LYS A 106 6.35 11.84 -1.38
CA LYS A 106 7.35 12.66 -2.04
C LYS A 106 8.61 12.81 -1.19
N GLN A 107 8.49 13.08 0.11
CA GLN A 107 9.63 13.17 1.02
C GLN A 107 10.40 11.86 1.09
N ASN A 108 9.69 10.75 1.30
CA ASN A 108 10.28 9.41 1.33
C ASN A 108 10.98 9.06 0.00
N GLY A 109 10.35 9.41 -1.13
CA GLY A 109 10.92 9.21 -2.47
C GLY A 109 12.19 10.03 -2.71
N LEU A 110 12.18 11.31 -2.30
CA LEU A 110 13.35 12.19 -2.39
C LEU A 110 14.52 11.69 -1.53
N GLU A 111 14.24 11.30 -0.29
CA GLU A 111 15.27 10.78 0.61
C GLU A 111 15.87 9.48 0.06
N TRP A 112 15.02 8.54 -0.38
CA TRP A 112 15.45 7.31 -0.99
C TRP A 112 16.31 7.56 -2.23
N GLY A 113 15.87 8.47 -3.11
CA GLY A 113 16.60 8.86 -4.32
C GLY A 113 17.97 9.45 -4.00
N ARG A 114 18.04 10.34 -3.01
CA ARG A 114 19.30 10.93 -2.53
C ARG A 114 20.25 9.86 -2.00
N ARG A 115 19.77 8.98 -1.12
CA ARG A 115 20.58 7.91 -0.52
C ARG A 115 21.10 6.93 -1.58
N LYS A 116 20.23 6.54 -2.51
CA LYS A 116 20.59 5.69 -3.64
C LYS A 116 21.65 6.35 -4.51
N GLY A 117 21.47 7.63 -4.86
CA GLY A 117 22.40 8.40 -5.67
C GLY A 117 23.78 8.55 -5.03
N ILE A 118 23.85 8.87 -3.74
CA ILE A 118 25.13 8.94 -2.99
C ILE A 118 25.85 7.59 -3.04
N ARG A 119 25.14 6.50 -2.69
CA ARG A 119 25.70 5.14 -2.68
C ARG A 119 26.25 4.73 -4.05
N GLU A 120 25.47 4.95 -5.10
CA GLU A 120 25.86 4.61 -6.48
C GLU A 120 27.01 5.49 -6.96
N GLY A 121 27.03 6.78 -6.58
CA GLY A 121 28.12 7.70 -6.86
C GLY A 121 29.42 7.31 -6.19
N GLU A 122 29.40 6.97 -4.90
CA GLU A 122 30.56 6.48 -4.16
C GLU A 122 31.10 5.17 -4.73
N GLU A 123 30.22 4.22 -5.06
CA GLU A 123 30.61 2.96 -5.69
C GLU A 123 31.25 3.20 -7.06
N LYS A 124 30.64 4.06 -7.89
CA LYS A 124 31.17 4.40 -9.21
C LYS A 124 32.53 5.11 -9.10
N GLY A 125 32.65 6.08 -8.20
CA GLY A 125 33.89 6.81 -7.96
C GLY A 125 35.03 5.89 -7.51
N ARG A 126 34.76 4.98 -6.57
CA ARG A 126 35.74 3.95 -6.16
C ARG A 126 36.20 3.08 -7.33
N LYS A 127 35.28 2.66 -8.20
CA LYS A 127 35.60 1.87 -9.40
C LYS A 127 36.40 2.67 -10.44
N GLU A 128 36.10 3.96 -10.61
CA GLU A 128 36.86 4.86 -11.50
C GLU A 128 38.29 5.05 -11.01
N VAL A 129 38.49 5.29 -9.71
CA VAL A 129 39.82 5.38 -9.09
C VAL A 129 40.59 4.07 -9.30
N ALA A 130 39.99 2.93 -9.00
CA ALA A 130 40.63 1.63 -9.19
C ALA A 130 41.04 1.38 -10.65
N ARG A 131 40.18 1.72 -11.62
CA ARG A 131 40.51 1.63 -13.06
C ARG A 131 41.69 2.51 -13.45
N ALA A 132 41.74 3.74 -12.94
CA ALA A 132 42.84 4.66 -13.23
C ALA A 132 44.17 4.16 -12.67
N LEU A 133 44.18 3.58 -11.46
CA LEU A 133 45.39 3.02 -10.85
C LEU A 133 45.86 1.73 -11.54
N LEU A 134 44.92 0.86 -11.95
CA LEU A 134 45.22 -0.30 -12.80
C LEU A 134 45.91 0.13 -14.11
N GLY A 135 45.41 1.19 -14.75
CA GLY A 135 46.02 1.75 -15.96
C GLY A 135 47.43 2.32 -15.77
N LYS A 136 47.82 2.64 -14.53
CA LYS A 136 49.18 3.05 -14.16
C LYS A 136 50.10 1.87 -13.75
N GLY A 137 49.59 0.63 -13.76
CA GLY A 137 50.36 -0.56 -13.42
C GLY A 137 50.58 -0.78 -11.92
N MET A 138 49.76 -0.16 -11.07
CA MET A 138 49.82 -0.33 -9.61
C MET A 138 49.35 -1.74 -9.18
N ASP A 139 49.88 -2.26 -8.07
CA ASP A 139 49.51 -3.60 -7.57
C ASP A 139 48.08 -3.62 -7.02
N ILE A 140 47.40 -4.76 -7.13
CA ILE A 140 46.00 -4.92 -6.71
C ILE A 140 45.82 -4.66 -5.21
N ASN A 141 46.81 -5.00 -4.38
CA ASN A 141 46.76 -4.77 -2.94
C ASN A 141 46.81 -3.27 -2.63
N GLU A 142 47.71 -2.52 -3.28
CA GLU A 142 47.81 -1.06 -3.15
C GLU A 142 46.52 -0.37 -3.64
N ILE A 143 45.94 -0.87 -4.73
CA ILE A 143 44.67 -0.34 -5.26
C ILE A 143 43.50 -0.61 -4.30
N SER A 144 43.49 -1.77 -3.64
CA SER A 144 42.50 -2.14 -2.62
C SER A 144 42.55 -1.17 -1.45
N GLU A 145 43.76 -0.87 -0.94
CA GLU A 145 43.97 0.09 0.15
C GLU A 145 43.52 1.51 -0.23
N VAL A 146 43.83 1.97 -1.44
CA VAL A 146 43.52 3.35 -1.88
C VAL A 146 42.05 3.53 -2.27
N SER A 147 41.48 2.57 -2.99
CA SER A 147 40.09 2.67 -3.49
C SER A 147 39.04 2.20 -2.48
N GLY A 148 39.44 1.47 -1.44
CA GLY A 148 38.54 0.84 -0.49
C GLY A 148 37.61 -0.21 -1.12
N LEU A 149 37.99 -0.77 -2.28
CA LEU A 149 37.32 -1.90 -2.92
C LEU A 149 38.03 -3.20 -2.57
N SER A 150 37.30 -4.31 -2.48
CA SER A 150 37.94 -5.62 -2.32
C SER A 150 38.82 -5.96 -3.53
N GLU A 151 39.91 -6.69 -3.29
CA GLU A 151 40.76 -7.20 -4.36
C GLU A 151 39.97 -8.03 -5.39
N GLU A 152 38.96 -8.79 -4.97
CA GLU A 152 38.08 -9.55 -5.87
C GLU A 152 37.35 -8.61 -6.85
N THR A 153 36.86 -7.47 -6.36
CA THR A 153 36.20 -6.46 -7.19
C THR A 153 37.19 -5.86 -8.19
N ILE A 154 38.43 -5.61 -7.74
CA ILE A 154 39.50 -5.03 -8.58
C ILE A 154 39.96 -6.02 -9.66
N ARG A 155 40.10 -7.31 -9.33
CA ARG A 155 40.43 -8.38 -10.31
C ARG A 155 39.38 -8.46 -11.41
N LYS A 156 38.08 -8.46 -11.04
CA LYS A 156 36.97 -8.38 -11.99
C LYS A 156 37.04 -7.15 -12.89
N LEU A 157 37.43 -5.98 -12.36
CA LEU A 157 37.62 -4.76 -13.17
C LEU A 157 38.81 -4.85 -14.12
N ALA A 158 39.87 -5.58 -13.75
CA ALA A 158 41.04 -5.82 -14.58
C ALA A 158 40.81 -6.86 -15.70
N GLY A 159 39.62 -7.47 -15.76
CA GLY A 159 39.32 -8.56 -16.70
C GLY A 159 40.09 -9.84 -16.39
N ARG A 160 40.47 -10.04 -15.12
CA ARG A 160 41.23 -11.18 -14.61
C ARG A 160 40.45 -11.97 -13.57
#